data_AF-A0A3L6SNG0-F1
#
_entry.id   AF-A0A3L6SNG0-F1
#
_cell.length_a   1.000
_cell.length_b   1.000
_cell.length_c   1.000
_cell.angle_alpha   90.00
_cell.angle_beta   90.00
_cell.angle_gamma   90.00
#
_symmetry.space_group_name_H-M   'P 1'
#
loop_
_entity.id
_entity.type
_entity.pdbx_description
1 polymer ?
#
loop_
_entity_poly.entity_id
_entity_poly.type
_entity_poly.pdbx_seq_one_letter_code
_entity_poly.pdbx_strand_id
1 'polypeptide(L)'
;MASVVFVLCGARARLGHEADPLWQTWTGHCGETSGHGSRALQSLRSAASHVRASRDALLMARSLPRLSPDRAAWVSAALNFWRRAIWATTEAMGAARRMRDAVTVELEDAWMVLNR
;
A
#
# COMPACT_ATOMS: atom_id res chain seq x y z
N MET A 1 5.05 -14.33 3.01
CA MET A 1 5.93 -15.48 2.69
C MET A 1 7.26 -15.39 3.45
N ALA A 2 7.99 -14.27 3.41
CA ALA A 2 9.25 -14.13 4.17
C ALA A 2 9.09 -14.33 5.69
N SER A 3 8.02 -13.78 6.29
CA SER A 3 7.72 -13.95 7.72
C SER A 3 7.48 -15.41 8.13
N VAL A 4 6.81 -16.21 7.29
CA VAL A 4 6.54 -17.63 7.57
C VAL A 4 7.83 -18.45 7.56
N VAL A 5 8.74 -18.16 6.62
CA VAL A 5 10.05 -18.82 6.57
C VAL A 5 10.88 -18.47 7.81
N PHE A 6 10.84 -17.21 8.26
CA PHE A 6 11.56 -16.77 9.44
C PHE A 6 11.02 -17.43 10.73
N VAL A 7 9.69 -17.53 10.87
CA VAL A 7 9.03 -18.27 11.97
C VAL A 7 9.46 -19.72 12.02
N LEU A 8 9.50 -20.40 10.87
CA LEU A 8 9.92 -21.80 10.78
C LEU A 8 11.41 -21.98 11.11
N CYS A 9 12.28 -21.05 10.67
CA CYS A 9 13.70 -21.06 11.02
C CYS A 9 13.93 -20.82 12.52
N GLY A 10 13.23 -19.85 13.12
CA GLY A 10 13.31 -19.58 14.56
C GLY A 10 12.85 -20.76 15.42
N ALA A 11 11.73 -21.39 15.03
CA ALA A 11 11.23 -22.60 15.69
C ALA A 11 12.24 -23.77 15.57
N ARG A 12 12.86 -23.95 14.40
CA ARG A 12 13.89 -24.97 14.17
C ARG A 12 15.17 -24.72 14.99
N ALA A 13 15.55 -23.46 15.17
CA ALA A 13 16.71 -23.06 15.97
C ALA A 13 16.49 -23.16 17.49
N ARG A 14 15.29 -23.56 17.94
CA ARG A 14 14.89 -23.58 19.37
C ARG A 14 15.08 -22.21 20.07
N LEU A 15 15.00 -21.12 19.30
CA LEU A 15 14.98 -19.77 19.85
C LEU A 15 13.64 -19.63 20.59
N GLY A 16 13.70 -19.59 21.93
CA GLY A 16 12.58 -19.67 22.85
C GLY A 16 11.43 -18.74 22.45
N HIS A 17 10.38 -19.35 21.90
CA HIS A 17 9.29 -18.66 21.22
C HIS A 17 8.37 -17.98 22.24
N GLU A 18 8.04 -16.71 21.99
CA GLU A 18 7.11 -15.81 22.71
C GLU A 18 7.65 -14.94 23.87
N ALA A 19 8.63 -15.37 24.65
CA ALA A 19 9.13 -14.54 25.78
C ALA A 19 10.40 -13.71 25.47
N ASP A 20 11.06 -13.95 24.34
CA ASP A 20 12.26 -13.19 23.95
C ASP A 20 11.87 -11.76 23.49
N PRO A 21 12.38 -10.71 24.15
CA PRO A 21 12.15 -9.32 23.74
C PRO A 21 12.49 -9.06 22.27
N LEU A 22 13.53 -9.69 21.71
CA LEU A 22 13.91 -9.51 20.30
C LEU A 22 12.88 -10.12 19.35
N TRP A 23 12.29 -11.26 19.73
CA TRP A 23 11.23 -11.90 18.96
C TRP A 23 9.96 -11.04 18.92
N GLN A 24 9.61 -10.42 20.04
CA GLN A 24 8.46 -9.51 20.13
C GLN A 24 8.69 -8.23 19.30
N THR A 25 9.89 -7.65 19.36
CA THR A 25 10.27 -6.50 18.53
C THR A 25 10.16 -6.82 17.04
N TRP A 26 10.77 -7.93 16.59
CA TRP A 26 10.68 -8.36 15.20
C TRP A 26 9.23 -8.56 14.74
N THR A 27 8.41 -9.21 15.56
CA THR A 27 7.00 -9.47 15.26
C THR A 27 6.20 -8.17 15.12
N GLY A 28 6.47 -7.18 15.98
CA GLY A 28 5.91 -5.84 15.90
C GLY A 28 6.23 -5.16 14.57
N HIS A 29 7.51 -5.10 14.19
CA HIS A 29 7.94 -4.47 12.95
C HIS A 29 7.44 -5.21 11.70
N CYS A 30 7.35 -6.55 11.73
CA CYS A 30 6.72 -7.32 10.65
C CYS A 30 5.24 -6.93 10.45
N GLY A 31 4.52 -6.66 11.54
CA GLY A 31 3.17 -6.10 11.52
C GLY A 31 3.11 -4.72 10.87
N GLU A 32 4.05 -3.83 11.21
CA GLU A 32 4.16 -2.49 10.62
C GLU A 32 4.46 -2.52 9.12
N THR A 33 5.44 -3.33 8.69
CA THR A 33 5.75 -3.59 7.28
C THR A 33 4.49 -4.01 6.53
N SER A 34 3.77 -5.00 7.06
CA SER A 34 2.54 -5.52 6.46
C SER A 34 1.42 -4.47 6.40
N GLY A 35 1.31 -3.64 7.44
CA GLY A 35 0.37 -2.53 7.49
C GLY A 35 0.65 -1.47 6.42
N HIS A 36 1.91 -1.08 6.26
CA HIS A 36 2.33 -0.14 5.21
C HIS A 36 2.10 -0.71 3.80
N GLY A 37 2.42 -1.98 3.57
CA GLY A 37 2.16 -2.65 2.29
C GLY A 37 0.67 -2.73 1.95
N SER A 38 -0.16 -3.06 2.94
CA SER A 38 -1.62 -3.09 2.78
C SER A 38 -2.18 -1.71 2.43
N ARG A 39 -1.70 -0.66 3.10
CA ARG A 39 -2.09 0.73 2.81
C ARG A 39 -1.66 1.16 1.41
N ALA A 40 -0.44 0.81 0.98
CA ALA A 40 0.03 1.10 -0.37
C ALA A 40 -0.87 0.45 -1.43
N LEU A 41 -1.21 -0.83 -1.24
CA LEU A 41 -2.09 -1.57 -2.14
C LEU A 41 -3.52 -0.99 -2.18
N GLN A 42 -4.08 -0.63 -1.03
CA GLN A 42 -5.39 0.01 -0.95
C GLN A 42 -5.42 1.33 -1.72
N SER A 43 -4.39 2.17 -1.53
CA SER A 43 -4.26 3.44 -2.24
C SER A 43 -4.11 3.25 -3.75
N LEU A 44 -3.36 2.24 -4.22
CA LEU A 44 -3.29 1.90 -5.64
C LEU A 44 -4.64 1.45 -6.21
N ARG A 45 -5.40 0.64 -5.48
CA ARG A 45 -6.76 0.23 -5.89
C ARG A 45 -7.69 1.43 -6.00
N SER A 46 -7.60 2.35 -5.05
CA SER A 46 -8.35 3.61 -5.09
C SER A 46 -7.97 4.47 -6.31
N ALA A 47 -6.67 4.62 -6.57
CA ALA A 47 -6.18 5.33 -7.76
C ALA A 47 -6.72 4.72 -9.05
N ALA A 48 -6.63 3.39 -9.20
CA ALA A 48 -7.17 2.69 -10.36
C ALA A 48 -8.68 2.88 -10.53
N SER A 49 -9.44 2.87 -9.44
CA SER A 49 -10.88 3.15 -9.45
C SER A 49 -11.18 4.57 -9.94
N HIS A 50 -10.45 5.57 -9.44
CA HIS A 50 -10.58 6.95 -9.88
C HIS A 50 -10.20 7.17 -11.35
N VAL A 51 -9.16 6.49 -11.86
CA VAL A 51 -8.82 6.53 -13.29
C VAL A 51 -9.97 5.99 -14.15
N ARG A 52 -10.58 4.86 -13.75
CA ARG A 52 -11.74 4.30 -14.47
C ARG A 52 -12.93 5.27 -14.45
N ALA A 53 -13.27 5.82 -13.29
CA ALA A 53 -14.34 6.80 -13.17
C ALA A 53 -14.08 8.08 -14.00
N SER A 54 -12.82 8.53 -14.06
CA SER A 54 -12.42 9.67 -14.92
C SER A 54 -12.65 9.35 -16.40
N ARG A 55 -12.22 8.16 -16.85
CA ARG A 55 -12.45 7.69 -18.22
C ARG A 55 -13.93 7.61 -18.55
N ASP A 56 -14.74 7.05 -17.66
CA ASP A 56 -16.18 6.88 -17.90
C ASP A 56 -16.89 8.25 -17.98
N ALA A 57 -16.51 9.21 -17.12
CA ALA A 57 -16.99 10.58 -17.21
C ALA A 57 -16.59 11.27 -18.54
N LEU A 58 -15.38 11.04 -19.05
CA LEU A 58 -14.98 11.54 -20.37
C LEU A 58 -15.77 10.91 -21.52
N LEU A 59 -16.13 9.62 -21.40
CA LEU A 59 -16.99 8.96 -22.38
C LEU A 59 -18.40 9.58 -22.38
N MET A 60 -18.97 9.85 -21.21
CA MET A 60 -20.25 10.57 -21.09
C MET A 60 -20.18 12.00 -21.64
N ALA A 61 -19.09 12.72 -21.40
CA ALA A 61 -18.89 14.05 -21.98
C ALA A 61 -18.81 14.01 -23.53
N ARG A 62 -18.28 12.93 -24.10
CA ARG A 62 -18.14 12.77 -25.55
C ARG A 62 -19.45 12.43 -26.25
N SER A 63 -20.40 11.80 -25.55
CA SER A 63 -21.72 11.51 -26.11
C SER A 63 -22.66 12.72 -26.15
N LEU A 64 -22.25 13.85 -25.58
CA LEU A 64 -23.07 15.06 -25.48
C LEU A 64 -22.66 16.15 -26.49
N PRO A 65 -23.60 17.03 -26.90
CA PRO A 65 -23.30 18.17 -27.76
C PRO A 65 -22.21 19.08 -27.17
N ARG A 66 -21.37 19.67 -28.03
CA ARG A 66 -20.19 20.45 -27.60
C ARG A 66 -20.52 21.59 -26.64
N LEU A 67 -21.66 22.25 -26.83
CA LEU A 67 -22.12 23.41 -26.05
C LEU A 67 -23.10 23.04 -24.92
N SER A 68 -23.30 21.74 -24.67
CA SER A 68 -24.19 21.30 -23.58
C SER A 68 -23.57 21.62 -22.22
N PRO A 69 -24.33 22.20 -21.26
CA PRO A 69 -23.86 22.38 -19.89
C PRO A 69 -23.55 21.05 -19.20
N ASP A 70 -24.29 19.98 -19.53
CA ASP A 70 -24.05 18.63 -18.99
C ASP A 70 -22.69 18.09 -19.42
N ARG A 71 -22.25 18.42 -20.65
CA ARG A 71 -20.91 18.07 -21.12
C ARG A 71 -19.83 18.72 -20.25
N ALA A 72 -19.99 20.00 -19.90
CA ALA A 72 -19.06 20.70 -19.03
C ALA A 72 -19.03 20.09 -17.62
N ALA A 73 -20.17 19.66 -17.09
CA ALA A 73 -20.27 18.96 -15.81
C ALA A 73 -19.51 17.61 -15.84
N TRP A 74 -19.69 16.80 -16.88
CA TRP A 74 -18.96 15.53 -17.03
C TRP A 74 -17.45 15.71 -17.21
N VAL A 75 -17.01 16.72 -17.96
CA VAL A 75 -15.57 17.06 -18.04
C VAL A 75 -15.02 17.46 -16.67
N SER A 76 -15.78 18.26 -15.91
CA SER A 76 -15.39 18.67 -14.56
C SER A 76 -15.29 17.49 -13.61
N ALA A 77 -16.23 16.54 -13.69
CA ALA A 77 -16.20 15.28 -12.93
C ALA A 77 -14.98 14.44 -13.29
N ALA A 78 -14.66 14.31 -14.59
CA ALA A 78 -13.48 13.59 -15.04
C ALA A 78 -12.18 14.18 -14.48
N LEU A 79 -12.04 15.50 -14.49
CA LEU A 79 -10.90 16.20 -13.90
C LEU A 79 -10.84 16.05 -12.37
N ASN A 80 -11.98 15.98 -11.69
CA ASN A 80 -12.03 15.72 -10.26
C ASN A 80 -11.50 14.31 -9.94
N PHE A 81 -11.98 13.29 -10.66
CA PHE A 81 -11.50 11.92 -10.50
C PHE A 81 -10.02 11.77 -10.83
N TRP A 82 -9.53 12.44 -11.88
CA TRP A 82 -8.11 12.44 -12.21
C TRP A 82 -7.24 12.99 -11.07
N ARG A 83 -7.65 14.12 -10.47
CA ARG A 83 -6.97 14.67 -9.28
C ARG A 83 -6.97 13.71 -8.10
N ARG A 84 -8.09 13.02 -7.83
CA ARG A 84 -8.16 12.00 -6.77
C ARG A 84 -7.26 10.80 -7.06
N ALA A 85 -7.15 10.39 -8.34
CA ALA A 85 -6.24 9.32 -8.74
C ALA A 85 -4.77 9.68 -8.49
N ILE A 86 -4.37 10.92 -8.82
CA ILE A 86 -3.02 11.43 -8.52
C ILE A 86 -2.78 11.41 -7.01
N TRP A 87 -3.71 11.94 -6.22
CA TRP A 87 -3.59 11.96 -4.77
C TRP A 87 -3.43 10.55 -4.18
N ALA A 88 -4.27 9.61 -4.58
CA ALA A 88 -4.20 8.22 -4.14
C ALA A 88 -2.88 7.54 -4.57
N THR A 89 -2.36 7.85 -5.76
CA THR A 89 -1.04 7.38 -6.19
C THR A 89 0.08 7.94 -5.31
N THR A 90 0.02 9.21 -4.93
CA THR A 90 0.98 9.82 -4.00
C THR A 90 0.95 9.16 -2.62
N GLU A 91 -0.24 8.91 -2.08
CA GLU A 91 -0.42 8.16 -0.83
C GLU A 91 0.17 6.74 -0.93
N ALA A 92 -0.06 6.06 -2.06
CA ALA A 92 0.50 4.74 -2.31
C ALA A 92 2.04 4.76 -2.32
N MET A 93 2.64 5.73 -3.00
CA MET A 93 4.11 5.91 -3.02
C MET A 93 4.65 6.18 -1.62
N GLY A 94 3.98 7.04 -0.84
CA GLY A 94 4.37 7.33 0.54
C GLY A 94 4.31 6.09 1.44
N ALA A 95 3.25 5.29 1.32
CA ALA A 95 3.11 4.04 2.06
C ALA A 95 4.14 2.98 1.61
N ALA A 96 4.45 2.89 0.32
CA ALA A 96 5.45 1.96 -0.21
C ALA A 96 6.87 2.32 0.27
N ARG A 97 7.21 3.62 0.38
CA ARG A 97 8.47 4.06 0.98
C ARG A 97 8.56 3.65 2.44
N ARG A 98 7.53 3.92 3.24
CA ARG A 98 7.48 3.49 4.64
C ARG A 98 7.57 1.97 4.80
N MET A 99 6.90 1.21 3.92
CA MET A 99 7.03 -0.25 3.90
C MET A 99 8.48 -0.66 3.67
N ARG A 100 9.15 -0.09 2.67
CA ARG A 100 10.55 -0.40 2.38
C ARG A 100 11.46 -0.06 3.57
N ASP A 101 11.24 1.09 4.20
CA ASP A 101 12.05 1.51 5.34
C ASP A 101 11.80 0.57 6.54
N ALA A 102 10.56 0.13 6.77
CA ALA A 102 10.22 -0.88 7.79
C ALA A 102 10.82 -2.28 7.51
N VAL A 103 10.88 -2.70 6.24
CA VAL A 103 11.55 -3.97 5.85
C VAL A 103 13.02 -3.96 6.25
N THR A 104 13.72 -2.82 6.13
CA THR A 104 15.11 -2.72 6.56
C THR A 104 15.26 -2.98 8.06
N VAL A 105 14.39 -2.37 8.88
CA VAL A 105 14.39 -2.58 10.34
C VAL A 105 14.04 -4.04 10.68
N GLU A 106 13.03 -4.61 10.03
CA GLU A 106 12.65 -6.01 10.20
C GLU A 106 13.81 -6.97 9.87
N LEU A 107 14.62 -6.66 8.86
CA LEU A 107 15.80 -7.44 8.49
C LEU A 107 16.91 -7.36 9.55
N GLU A 108 17.15 -6.18 10.12
CA GLU A 108 18.14 -5.97 11.18
C GLU A 108 17.74 -6.76 12.44
N ASP A 109 16.47 -6.72 12.83
CA ASP A 109 15.96 -7.51 13.95
C ASP A 109 16.06 -9.01 13.67
N ALA A 110 15.70 -9.43 12.46
CA ALA A 110 15.82 -10.81 12.02
C ALA A 110 17.28 -11.30 12.14
N TRP A 111 18.23 -10.45 11.75
CA TRP A 111 19.66 -10.74 11.89
C TRP A 111 20.08 -10.88 13.35
N MET A 112 19.62 -9.99 14.24
CA MET A 112 19.92 -10.07 15.68
C MET A 112 19.35 -11.33 16.34
N VAL A 113 18.13 -11.72 15.96
CA VAL A 113 17.49 -12.95 16.46
C VAL A 113 18.25 -14.21 16.01
N LEU A 114 18.72 -14.25 14.75
CA LEU A 114 19.40 -15.42 14.20
C LEU A 114 20.86 -15.59 14.63
N ASN A 115 21.55 -14.50 14.99
CA ASN A 115 22.97 -14.52 15.36
C ASN A 115 23.21 -14.41 16.87
N ARG A 116 22.20 -14.74 17.67
CA ARG A 116 22.34 -15.00 19.10
C ARG A 116 22.90 -16.39 19.34
#